data_AF-A0AAZ3P3M2-F1
#
_entry.id   AF-A0AAZ3P3M2-F1
#
_cell.length_a   1.000
_cell.length_b   1.000
_cell.length_c   1.000
_cell.angle_alpha   90.00
_cell.angle_beta   90.00
_cell.angle_gamma   90.00
#
_symmetry.space_group_name_H-M   'P 1'
#
loop_
_entity.id
_entity.type
_entity.pdbx_description
1 polymer ?
#
loop_
_entity_poly.entity_id
_entity_poly.type
_entity_poly.pdbx_seq_one_letter_code
_entity_poly.pdbx_strand_id
1 'polypeptide(L)'
;MVFENKMIMNGEPDDEEEEAPAEEEGEEEEEEEDMVDPLETIRAKCEASEHCTHTRERLEACTARVGSRSHTQEECTEELFDFLHARDHCVSVFLGTL
;
A
#
# COMPACT_ATOMS: atom_id res chain seq x y z
N MET A 1 -15.18 9.41 30.44
CA MET A 1 -15.73 8.28 29.67
C MET A 1 -14.55 7.48 29.20
N VAL A 2 -14.31 6.37 29.88
CA VAL A 2 -13.16 5.48 29.69
C VAL A 2 -13.53 4.59 28.51
N PHE A 3 -12.75 4.67 27.42
CA PHE A 3 -12.91 3.76 26.29
C PHE A 3 -12.50 2.36 26.77
N GLU A 4 -13.47 1.47 26.87
CA GLU A 4 -13.25 0.07 27.24
C GLU A 4 -12.42 -0.62 26.16
N ASN A 5 -11.20 -0.99 26.55
CA ASN A 5 -10.33 -1.89 25.82
C ASN A 5 -10.99 -3.28 25.85
N LYS A 6 -11.88 -3.56 24.89
CA LYS A 6 -12.51 -4.87 24.73
C LYS A 6 -11.50 -5.84 24.10
N MET A 7 -10.66 -6.41 24.95
CA MET A 7 -9.92 -7.64 24.66
C MET A 7 -10.93 -8.77 24.43
N ILE A 8 -10.84 -9.43 23.28
CA ILE A 8 -11.70 -10.58 22.96
C ILE A 8 -11.08 -11.79 23.65
N MET A 9 -11.66 -12.18 24.79
CA MET A 9 -11.36 -13.43 25.49
C MET A 9 -12.06 -14.58 24.76
N ASN A 10 -11.33 -15.30 23.90
CA ASN A 10 -11.73 -16.63 23.50
C ASN A 10 -11.28 -17.57 24.62
N GLY A 11 -12.25 -18.14 25.35
CA GLY A 11 -12.00 -18.89 26.58
C GLY A 11 -11.31 -20.25 26.37
N GLU A 12 -10.41 -20.56 27.30
CA GLU A 12 -9.88 -21.90 27.61
C GLU A 12 -10.99 -22.92 27.92
N PRO A 13 -10.69 -24.21 27.72
CA PRO A 13 -10.86 -25.17 28.80
C PRO A 13 -9.53 -25.83 29.20
N ASP A 14 -9.41 -26.03 30.52
CA ASP A 14 -8.27 -26.47 31.35
C ASP A 14 -7.51 -27.75 30.95
N ASP A 15 -6.22 -27.73 31.36
CA ASP A 15 -5.34 -28.79 31.89
C ASP A 15 -5.34 -30.19 31.25
N GLU A 16 -4.21 -30.56 30.61
CA GLU A 16 -3.39 -31.74 30.99
C GLU A 16 -1.91 -31.48 30.62
N GLU A 17 -1.01 -31.62 31.60
CA GLU A 17 0.46 -31.64 31.44
C GLU A 17 0.89 -32.81 30.55
N GLU A 18 1.69 -32.55 29.50
CA GLU A 18 2.63 -33.53 28.91
C GLU A 18 3.83 -32.77 28.33
N GLU A 19 5.00 -32.97 28.94
CA GLU A 19 6.30 -32.52 28.42
C GLU A 19 6.75 -33.43 27.26
N ALA A 20 7.22 -32.84 26.14
CA ALA A 20 8.32 -33.33 25.27
C ALA A 20 8.31 -32.63 23.89
N PRO A 21 9.43 -32.66 23.15
CA PRO A 21 10.81 -32.27 23.46
C PRO A 21 11.22 -31.02 22.64
N ALA A 22 12.37 -30.44 22.97
CA ALA A 22 13.03 -29.44 22.14
C ALA A 22 13.44 -30.08 20.81
N GLU A 23 12.70 -29.79 19.73
CA GLU A 23 13.11 -30.17 18.38
C GLU A 23 13.98 -29.06 17.78
N GLU A 24 15.16 -29.53 17.37
CA GLU A 24 16.27 -28.85 16.72
C GLU A 24 15.86 -27.78 15.70
N GLU A 25 16.57 -26.66 15.78
CA GLU A 25 16.54 -25.58 14.80
C GLU A 25 17.08 -26.08 13.45
N GLY A 26 16.17 -26.38 12.54
CA GLY A 26 16.43 -26.36 11.11
C GLY A 26 16.14 -24.96 10.59
N GLU A 27 17.15 -24.11 10.48
CA GLU A 27 17.09 -22.88 9.69
C GLU A 27 16.93 -23.28 8.21
N GLU A 28 15.70 -23.55 7.78
CA GLU A 28 15.31 -23.47 6.38
C GLU A 28 15.19 -21.98 6.06
N GLU A 29 16.31 -21.35 5.70
CA GLU A 29 16.27 -20.06 4.98
C GLU A 29 15.63 -20.32 3.62
N GLU A 30 14.29 -20.37 3.59
CA GLU A 30 13.53 -20.29 2.35
C GLU A 30 13.86 -18.93 1.71
N GLU A 31 14.60 -18.96 0.60
CA GLU A 31 14.78 -17.80 -0.27
C GLU A 31 13.38 -17.42 -0.79
N GLU A 32 12.69 -16.50 -0.10
CA GLU A 32 11.42 -15.95 -0.58
C GLU A 32 11.67 -15.27 -1.93
N GLU A 33 11.30 -15.95 -3.03
CA GLU A 33 11.26 -15.31 -4.35
C GLU A 33 10.28 -14.12 -4.26
N ASP A 34 10.80 -12.92 -4.50
CA ASP A 34 10.06 -11.65 -4.43
C ASP A 34 8.90 -11.69 -5.45
N MET A 35 7.71 -12.06 -4.97
CA MET A 35 6.53 -12.17 -5.81
C MET A 35 6.07 -10.77 -6.22
N VAL A 36 6.44 -10.34 -7.43
CA VAL A 36 6.10 -9.01 -7.96
C VAL A 36 4.63 -8.97 -8.39
N ASP A 37 3.87 -7.98 -7.87
CA ASP A 37 2.51 -7.70 -8.33
C ASP A 37 2.54 -7.19 -9.79
N PRO A 38 1.91 -7.90 -10.75
CA PRO A 38 1.81 -7.45 -12.13
C PRO A 38 1.20 -6.03 -12.26
N LEU A 39 0.32 -5.65 -11.32
CA LEU A 39 -0.28 -4.32 -11.29
C LEU A 39 0.76 -3.23 -11.01
N GLU A 40 1.75 -3.47 -10.15
CA GLU A 40 2.82 -2.51 -9.89
C GLU A 40 3.67 -2.26 -11.13
N THR A 41 3.97 -3.33 -11.88
CA THR A 41 4.69 -3.23 -13.15
C THR A 41 3.90 -2.40 -14.17
N ILE A 42 2.58 -2.58 -14.25
CA ILE A 42 1.72 -1.82 -15.16
C ILE A 42 1.60 -0.36 -14.71
N ARG A 43 1.45 -0.10 -13.41
CA ARG A 43 1.42 1.27 -12.86
C ARG A 43 2.70 2.02 -13.18
N ALA A 44 3.88 1.41 -12.98
CA ALA A 44 5.17 2.01 -13.32
C ALA A 44 5.27 2.38 -14.81
N LYS A 45 4.77 1.51 -15.70
CA LYS A 45 4.71 1.81 -17.15
C LYS A 45 3.75 2.95 -17.47
N CYS A 46 2.57 2.97 -16.83
CA CYS A 46 1.57 4.01 -17.03
C CYS A 46 2.03 5.37 -16.51
N GLU A 47 2.74 5.41 -15.39
CA GLU A 47 3.31 6.63 -14.82
C GLU A 47 4.36 7.29 -15.72
N ALA A 48 5.05 6.49 -16.54
CA ALA A 48 6.01 6.98 -17.54
C ALA A 48 5.35 7.53 -18.83
N SER A 49 4.03 7.42 -18.98
CA SER A 49 3.30 7.99 -20.13
C SER A 49 3.23 9.51 -20.04
N GLU A 50 3.32 10.20 -21.18
CA GLU A 50 3.35 11.67 -21.26
C GLU A 50 2.20 12.35 -20.49
N HIS A 51 0.99 11.79 -20.59
CA HIS A 51 -0.18 12.34 -19.92
C HIS A 51 -0.10 12.18 -18.39
N CYS A 52 0.36 11.02 -17.91
CA CYS A 52 0.54 10.77 -16.49
C CYS A 52 1.73 11.55 -15.91
N THR A 53 2.81 11.77 -16.68
CA THR A 53 3.95 12.57 -16.22
C THR A 53 3.53 14.03 -16.02
N HIS A 54 2.74 14.60 -16.93
CA HIS A 54 2.29 15.98 -16.80
C HIS A 54 1.34 16.18 -15.60
N THR A 55 0.39 15.27 -15.37
CA THR A 55 -0.50 15.35 -14.21
C THR A 55 0.23 15.09 -12.90
N ARG A 56 1.23 14.18 -12.90
CA ARG A 56 2.15 13.97 -11.78
C ARG A 56 2.96 15.22 -11.44
N GLU A 57 3.54 15.90 -12.42
CA GLU A 57 4.29 17.15 -12.20
C GLU A 57 3.43 18.24 -11.56
N ARG A 58 2.16 18.36 -11.97
CA ARG A 58 1.20 19.28 -11.34
C ARG A 58 0.92 18.90 -9.88
N LEU A 59 0.73 17.62 -9.60
CA LEU A 59 0.55 17.11 -8.24
C LEU A 59 1.78 17.36 -7.37
N GLU A 60 2.99 17.10 -7.88
CA GLU A 60 4.26 17.39 -7.21
C GLU A 60 4.42 18.89 -6.92
N ALA A 61 4.06 19.75 -7.88
CA ALA A 61 4.09 21.19 -7.68
C ALA A 61 3.09 21.67 -6.61
N CYS A 62 1.89 21.10 -6.57
CA CYS A 62 0.92 21.40 -5.52
C CYS A 62 1.42 20.90 -4.15
N THR A 63 1.89 19.66 -4.06
CA THR A 63 2.37 19.09 -2.79
C THR A 63 3.57 19.84 -2.25
N ALA A 64 4.49 20.28 -3.11
CA ALA A 64 5.58 21.18 -2.72
C ALA A 64 5.07 22.53 -2.19
N ARG A 65 4.05 23.12 -2.84
CA ARG A 65 3.44 24.38 -2.40
C ARG A 65 2.73 24.23 -1.06
N VAL A 66 1.93 23.19 -0.87
CA VAL A 66 1.23 22.90 0.39
C VAL A 66 2.22 22.56 1.50
N GLY A 67 3.22 21.72 1.22
CA GLY A 67 4.26 21.35 2.18
C GLY A 67 5.16 22.52 2.60
N SER A 68 5.32 23.54 1.76
CA SER A 68 6.07 24.75 2.11
C SER A 68 5.33 25.70 3.05
N ARG A 69 4.01 25.53 3.22
CA ARG A 69 3.16 26.42 4.02
C ARG A 69 2.93 25.82 5.40
N SER A 70 3.21 26.59 6.46
CA SER A 70 2.97 26.17 7.84
C SER A 70 1.48 26.12 8.20
N HIS A 71 0.66 26.97 7.57
CA HIS A 71 -0.79 26.97 7.69
C HIS A 71 -1.42 27.29 6.34
N THR A 72 -2.13 26.32 5.76
CA THR A 72 -2.90 26.48 4.52
C THR A 72 -4.16 25.63 4.60
N GLN A 73 -5.23 26.07 3.92
CA GLN A 73 -6.46 25.30 3.69
C GLN A 73 -6.48 24.68 2.29
N GLU A 74 -5.39 24.84 1.55
CA GLU A 74 -5.21 24.28 0.22
C GLU A 74 -4.97 22.76 0.31
N GLU A 75 -5.68 22.00 -0.51
CA GLU A 75 -5.51 20.56 -0.68
C GLU A 75 -5.19 20.24 -2.14
N CYS A 76 -4.34 19.24 -2.38
CA CYS A 76 -3.96 18.79 -3.73
C CYS A 76 -4.87 17.66 -4.26
N THR A 77 -6.11 17.60 -3.79
CA THR A 77 -7.05 16.52 -4.14
C THR A 77 -7.49 16.60 -5.60
N GLU A 78 -7.59 17.80 -6.17
CA GLU A 78 -7.86 18.01 -7.59
C GLU A 78 -6.74 17.40 -8.46
N GLU A 79 -5.48 17.78 -8.21
CA GLU A 79 -4.34 17.27 -8.97
C GLU A 79 -4.15 15.76 -8.76
N LEU A 80 -4.50 15.25 -7.58
CA LEU A 80 -4.48 13.82 -7.30
C LEU A 80 -5.51 13.08 -8.16
N PHE A 81 -6.75 13.58 -8.26
CA PHE A 81 -7.77 12.97 -9.10
C PHE A 81 -7.44 13.06 -10.58
N ASP A 82 -6.83 14.15 -11.04
CA ASP A 82 -6.31 14.28 -12.41
C ASP A 82 -5.26 13.20 -12.72
N PHE A 83 -4.29 12.99 -11.81
CA PHE A 83 -3.28 11.96 -11.95
C PHE A 83 -3.86 10.54 -11.93
N LEU A 84 -4.76 10.27 -10.98
CA LEU A 84 -5.44 8.98 -10.88
C LEU A 84 -6.26 8.68 -12.12
N HIS A 85 -6.99 9.66 -12.65
CA HIS A 85 -7.77 9.48 -13.87
C HIS A 85 -6.90 9.11 -15.07
N ALA A 86 -5.78 9.80 -15.26
CA ALA A 86 -4.82 9.50 -16.32
C ALA A 86 -4.21 8.09 -16.16
N ARG A 87 -3.76 7.75 -14.95
CA ARG A 87 -3.15 6.46 -14.65
C ARG A 87 -4.14 5.32 -14.82
N ASP A 88 -5.34 5.44 -14.26
CA ASP A 88 -6.35 4.38 -14.27
C ASP A 88 -6.92 4.18 -15.68
N HIS A 89 -7.01 5.23 -16.51
CA HIS A 89 -7.29 5.08 -17.94
C HIS A 89 -6.23 4.20 -18.61
N CYS A 90 -4.95 4.45 -18.38
CA CYS A 90 -3.86 3.64 -18.92
C CYS A 90 -3.89 2.19 -18.38
N VAL A 91 -4.03 2.01 -17.07
CA VAL A 91 -4.08 0.68 -16.42
C VAL A 91 -5.27 -0.13 -16.95
N SER A 92 -6.43 0.50 -17.16
CA SER A 92 -7.61 -0.17 -17.71
C SER A 92 -7.37 -0.70 -19.13
N VAL A 93 -6.62 0.03 -19.95
CA VAL A 93 -6.23 -0.39 -21.29
C VAL A 93 -5.25 -1.56 -21.22
N PHE A 94 -4.27 -1.51 -20.33
CA PHE A 94 -3.28 -2.58 -20.16
C PHE A 94 -3.88 -3.87 -19.60
N LEU A 95 -4.71 -3.79 -18.55
CA LEU A 95 -5.36 -4.96 -17.96
C LEU A 95 -6.45 -5.55 -18.86
N GLY A 96 -7.12 -4.71 -19.67
CA GLY A 96 -8.13 -5.18 -20.62
C GLY A 96 -7.54 -5.86 -21.87
N THR A 97 -6.21 -5.79 -22.06
CA THR A 97 -5.50 -6.42 -23.20
C THR A 97 -4.63 -7.60 -22.79
N LEU A 98 -4.52 -7.91 -21.49
CA LEU A 98 -3.84 -9.08 -20.93
C LEU A 98 -4.82 -10.26 -20.82
#